data_AF-A5DL14-F1
#
_entry.id   AF-A5DL14-F1
#
_cell.length_a   1.000
_cell.length_b   1.000
_cell.length_c   1.000
_cell.angle_alpha   90.00
_cell.angle_beta   90.00
_cell.angle_gamma   90.00
#
_symmetry.space_group_name_H-M   'P 1'
#
loop_
_entity.id
_entity.type
_entity.pdbx_description
1 polymer ?
#
loop_
_entity_poly.entity_id
_entity_poly.type
_entity_poly.pdbx_seq_one_letter_code
_entity_poly.pdbx_strand_id
1 'polypeptide(L)'
;MSQIPQAALENLDDGSRKEILKFLESENSKSKVQMSIHNFTNMCFKKCNENRPIASGSLDYSEEQCLTNCLNRYLDTNIKSSAIFAGRSQIVYIGAM
;
A
#
# COMPACT_ATOMS: atom_id res chain seq x y z
N MET A 1 -0.29 -10.78 -6.58
CA MET A 1 0.95 -11.30 -5.98
C MET A 1 1.55 -12.30 -6.95
N SER A 2 2.74 -12.02 -7.47
CA SER A 2 3.47 -12.91 -8.38
C SER A 2 3.96 -14.13 -7.60
N GLN A 3 3.14 -15.18 -7.59
CA GLN A 3 3.49 -16.47 -7.01
C GLN A 3 4.24 -17.28 -8.08
N ILE A 4 5.57 -17.35 -7.96
CA ILE A 4 6.37 -18.30 -8.74
C ILE A 4 6.38 -19.63 -7.95
N PRO A 5 6.04 -20.77 -8.57
CA PRO A 5 6.11 -22.05 -7.90
C PRO A 5 7.54 -22.33 -7.41
N GLN A 6 7.69 -22.76 -6.16
CA GLN A 6 8.98 -23.05 -5.52
C GLN A 6 9.85 -24.01 -6.35
N ALA A 7 9.21 -24.99 -7.02
CA ALA A 7 9.85 -25.96 -7.92
C ALA A 7 10.55 -25.30 -9.14
N ALA A 8 10.14 -24.10 -9.55
CA ALA A 8 10.79 -23.35 -10.62
C ALA A 8 12.08 -22.66 -10.15
N LEU A 9 12.25 -22.41 -8.84
CA LEU A 9 13.50 -21.85 -8.28
C LEU A 9 14.58 -22.91 -8.05
N GLU A 10 14.19 -24.17 -7.85
CA GLU A 10 15.12 -25.28 -7.57
C GLU A 10 15.88 -25.73 -8.83
N ASN A 11 15.30 -25.54 -10.02
CA ASN A 11 15.91 -25.91 -11.31
C ASN A 11 16.84 -24.84 -11.90
N LEU A 12 17.08 -23.73 -11.20
CA LEU A 12 17.92 -22.62 -11.65
C LEU A 12 19.31 -22.69 -11.05
N ASP A 13 20.30 -22.18 -11.80
CA ASP A 13 21.64 -21.93 -11.27
C ASP A 13 21.61 -20.84 -10.18
N ASP A 14 22.60 -20.86 -9.27
CA ASP A 14 22.63 -19.97 -8.10
C ASP A 14 22.69 -18.47 -8.47
N GLY A 15 23.26 -18.14 -9.63
CA GLY A 15 23.30 -16.76 -10.15
C GLY A 15 21.91 -16.29 -10.55
N SER A 16 21.23 -17.04 -11.41
CA SER A 16 19.85 -16.78 -11.86
C SER A 16 18.86 -16.75 -10.69
N ARG A 17 19.01 -17.65 -9.71
CA ARG A 17 18.16 -17.66 -8.50
C ARG A 17 18.26 -16.34 -7.75
N LYS A 18 19.47 -15.82 -7.56
CA LYS A 18 19.70 -14.56 -6.83
C LYS A 18 19.14 -13.35 -7.58
N GLU A 19 19.25 -13.33 -8.91
CA GLU A 19 18.66 -12.27 -9.73
C GLU A 19 17.14 -12.29 -9.70
N ILE A 20 16.52 -13.48 -9.81
CA ILE A 20 15.07 -13.62 -9.73
C ILE A 20 14.53 -13.22 -8.36
N LEU A 21 15.21 -13.60 -7.26
CA LEU A 21 14.81 -13.17 -5.92
C LEU A 21 14.83 -11.65 -5.78
N LYS A 22 15.87 -10.99 -6.30
CA LYS A 22 15.97 -9.52 -6.31
C LYS A 22 14.88 -8.88 -7.16
N PHE A 23 14.60 -9.45 -8.34
CA PHE A 23 13.51 -9.01 -9.20
C PHE A 23 12.15 -9.16 -8.51
N LEU A 24 11.91 -10.31 -7.85
CA LEU A 24 10.69 -10.61 -7.12
C LEU A 24 10.46 -9.63 -5.97
N GLU A 25 11.50 -9.26 -5.23
CA GLU A 25 11.41 -8.26 -4.17
C GLU A 25 10.97 -6.89 -4.72
N SER A 26 11.58 -6.46 -5.83
CA SER A 26 11.18 -5.25 -6.56
C SER A 26 9.72 -5.32 -7.02
N GLU A 27 9.31 -6.42 -7.66
CA GLU A 27 7.94 -6.57 -8.17
C GLU A 27 6.90 -6.68 -7.04
N ASN A 28 7.23 -7.33 -5.94
CA ASN A 28 6.38 -7.36 -4.75
C ASN A 28 6.21 -5.95 -4.17
N SER A 29 7.28 -5.15 -4.11
CA SER A 29 7.19 -3.75 -3.68
C SER A 29 6.25 -2.95 -4.60
N LYS A 30 6.41 -3.07 -5.93
CA LYS A 30 5.51 -2.45 -6.91
C LYS A 30 4.06 -2.89 -6.74
N SER A 31 3.82 -4.19 -6.55
CA SER A 31 2.47 -4.74 -6.36
C SER A 31 1.80 -4.19 -5.10
N LYS A 32 2.55 -4.05 -3.99
CA LYS A 32 2.05 -3.42 -2.76
C LYS A 32 1.64 -1.96 -2.98
N VAL A 33 2.44 -1.19 -3.73
CA VAL A 33 2.10 0.19 -4.07
C VAL A 33 0.84 0.25 -4.93
N GLN A 34 0.73 -0.60 -5.96
CA GLN A 34 -0.46 -0.65 -6.82
C GLN A 34 -1.73 -0.99 -6.03
N MET A 35 -1.67 -1.98 -5.14
CA MET A 35 -2.80 -2.31 -4.26
C MET A 35 -3.19 -1.13 -3.36
N SER A 36 -2.19 -0.41 -2.84
CA SER A 36 -2.42 0.77 -2.00
C SER A 36 -3.09 1.89 -2.80
N ILE A 37 -2.64 2.16 -4.03
CA ILE A 37 -3.25 3.12 -4.94
C ILE A 37 -4.72 2.76 -5.19
N HIS A 38 -5.02 1.51 -5.56
CA HIS A 38 -6.40 1.07 -5.79
C HIS A 38 -7.29 1.27 -4.56
N ASN A 39 -6.76 0.97 -3.37
CA ASN A 39 -7.49 1.16 -2.11
C ASN A 39 -7.77 2.65 -1.86
N PHE A 40 -6.77 3.52 -2.01
CA PHE A 40 -6.91 4.96 -1.77
C PHE A 40 -7.86 5.59 -2.79
N THR A 41 -7.75 5.21 -4.07
CA THR A 41 -8.66 5.66 -5.11
C THR A 41 -10.09 5.27 -4.79
N ASN A 42 -10.36 4.00 -4.43
CA ASN A 42 -11.73 3.56 -4.12
C ASN A 42 -12.32 4.31 -2.91
N MET A 43 -11.52 4.44 -1.85
CA MET A 43 -11.96 5.06 -0.60
C MET A 43 -12.16 6.57 -0.74
N CYS A 44 -11.16 7.29 -1.26
CA CYS A 44 -11.22 8.74 -1.39
C CYS A 44 -12.22 9.18 -2.45
N PHE A 45 -12.36 8.45 -3.56
CA PHE A 45 -13.37 8.75 -4.56
C PHE A 45 -14.78 8.66 -3.98
N LYS A 46 -15.08 7.60 -3.22
CA LYS A 46 -16.37 7.46 -2.54
C LYS A 46 -16.61 8.60 -1.55
N LYS A 47 -15.60 8.95 -0.74
CA LYS A 47 -15.72 10.01 0.28
C LYS A 47 -15.91 11.41 -0.32
N CYS A 48 -15.22 11.71 -1.41
CA CYS A 48 -15.27 13.03 -2.03
C CYS A 48 -16.50 13.25 -2.90
N ASN A 49 -17.08 12.17 -3.43
CA ASN A 49 -18.23 12.23 -4.36
C ASN A 49 -19.55 11.70 -3.77
N GLU A 50 -19.59 11.31 -2.49
CA GLU A 50 -20.79 10.75 -1.84
C GLU A 50 -22.05 11.61 -2.03
N ASN A 51 -21.89 12.94 -1.99
CA ASN A 51 -22.99 13.91 -2.06
C ASN A 51 -22.88 14.83 -3.29
N ARG A 52 -22.16 14.41 -4.33
CA ARG A 52 -21.89 15.25 -5.51
C ARG A 52 -22.12 14.47 -6.81
N PRO A 53 -22.86 15.04 -7.79
CA PRO A 53 -23.00 14.43 -9.09
C PRO A 53 -21.67 14.54 -9.86
N ILE A 54 -21.27 13.44 -10.50
CA ILE A 54 -20.10 13.43 -11.39
C ILE A 54 -20.52 14.14 -12.68
N ALA A 55 -20.05 15.38 -12.85
CA ALA A 55 -20.45 16.24 -13.95
C ALA A 55 -19.55 16.10 -15.18
N SER A 56 -18.31 15.63 -15.02
CA SER A 56 -17.33 15.55 -16.12
C SER A 56 -16.38 14.35 -15.96
N GLY A 57 -15.65 14.01 -17.03
CA GLY A 57 -14.60 12.99 -17.00
C GLY A 57 -13.28 13.47 -16.39
N SER A 58 -13.19 14.75 -16.03
CA SER A 58 -12.05 15.37 -15.37
C SER A 58 -12.42 15.78 -13.94
N LEU A 59 -11.42 15.84 -13.07
CA LEU A 59 -11.62 16.30 -11.70
C LEU A 59 -11.78 17.82 -11.69
N ASP A 60 -12.87 18.30 -11.08
CA ASP A 60 -13.02 19.72 -10.77
C ASP A 60 -12.10 20.12 -9.61
N TYR A 61 -11.80 21.41 -9.47
CA TYR A 61 -10.92 21.94 -8.43
C TYR A 61 -11.31 21.47 -7.02
N SER A 62 -12.61 21.43 -6.73
CA SER A 62 -13.09 20.98 -5.43
C SER A 62 -12.91 19.47 -5.20
N GLU A 63 -12.96 18.65 -6.25
CA GLU A 63 -12.72 17.21 -6.16
C GLU A 63 -11.24 16.93 -5.95
N GLU A 64 -10.36 17.61 -6.70
CA GLU A 64 -8.91 17.50 -6.56
C GLU A 64 -8.43 17.87 -5.16
N GLN A 65 -8.94 18.98 -4.61
CA GLN A 65 -8.65 19.40 -3.24
C GLN A 65 -9.15 18.37 -2.22
N CYS A 66 -10.34 17.79 -2.41
CA CYS A 66 -10.84 16.76 -1.51
C CYS A 66 -9.99 15.48 -1.54
N LEU A 67 -9.64 15.00 -2.74
CA LEU A 67 -8.83 13.79 -2.92
C LEU A 67 -7.44 13.95 -2.28
N THR A 68 -6.81 15.12 -2.46
CA THR A 68 -5.51 15.44 -1.84
C THR A 68 -5.59 15.40 -0.32
N ASN A 69 -6.61 16.05 0.26
CA ASN A 69 -6.83 16.05 1.71
C ASN A 69 -7.16 14.66 2.25
N CYS A 70 -7.98 13.88 1.54
CA CYS A 70 -8.34 12.53 1.92
C CYS A 70 -7.11 11.63 2.01
N LEU A 71 -6.25 11.67 0.99
CA LEU A 71 -5.02 10.87 0.96
C LEU A 71 -4.07 11.25 2.10
N ASN A 72 -3.82 12.55 2.31
CA ASN A 72 -2.96 13.04 3.39
C ASN A 72 -3.46 12.57 4.77
N ARG A 73 -4.77 12.72 5.03
CA ARG A 73 -5.37 12.28 6.31
C ARG A 73 -5.30 10.77 6.51
N TYR A 74 -5.44 10.00 5.44
CA TYR A 74 -5.28 8.54 5.51
C TYR A 74 -3.85 8.17 5.88
N LEU A 75 -2.85 8.77 5.21
CA LEU A 75 -1.44 8.52 5.51
C LEU A 75 -1.08 8.92 6.94
N ASP A 76 -1.53 10.09 7.41
CA ASP A 76 -1.34 10.53 8.79
C ASP A 76 -1.92 9.53 9.81
N THR A 77 -3.12 9.02 9.53
CA THR A 77 -3.80 8.07 10.42
C THR A 77 -3.09 6.71 10.43
N ASN A 78 -2.67 6.20 9.27
CA ASN A 78 -1.98 4.91 9.17
C ASN A 78 -0.58 4.95 9.77
N ILE A 79 0.16 6.04 9.57
CA ILE A 79 1.48 6.22 10.19
C ILE A 79 1.31 6.28 11.70
N LYS A 80 0.35 7.06 12.22
CA LYS A 80 0.08 7.14 13.66
C LYS A 80 -0.40 5.82 14.25
N SER A 81 -1.30 5.10 13.57
CA SER A 81 -1.79 3.80 14.06
C SER A 81 -0.68 2.75 14.09
N SER A 82 0.20 2.73 13.08
CA SER A 82 1.35 1.83 13.05
C SER A 82 2.38 2.17 14.14
N ALA A 83 2.63 3.46 14.39
CA ALA A 83 3.50 3.92 15.48
C ALA A 83 2.95 3.54 16.88
N ILE A 84 1.64 3.69 17.10
CA ILE A 84 1.00 3.26 18.35
C ILE A 84 1.13 1.75 18.55
N PHE A 85 0.96 0.96 17.48
CA PHE A 85 1.11 -0.49 17.55
C PHE A 85 2.57 -0.90 17.83
N ALA A 86 3.53 -0.29 17.16
CA ALA A 86 4.96 -0.51 17.41
C ALA A 86 5.34 -0.16 18.86
N GLY A 87 4.85 0.97 19.37
CA GLY A 87 5.05 1.38 20.76
C GLY A 87 4.44 0.41 21.77
N ARG A 88 3.24 -0.14 21.50
CA ARG A 88 2.64 -1.19 22.35
C ARG A 88 3.41 -2.51 22.28
N SER A 89 3.89 -2.92 21.11
CA SER A 89 4.62 -4.18 20.94
C SER A 89 5.94 -4.17 21.72
N GLN A 90 6.63 -3.04 21.79
CA GLN A 90 7.87 -2.90 22.56
C GLN A 90 7.64 -2.87 24.08
N ILE A 91 6.52 -2.30 24.55
CA ILE A 91 6.14 -2.37 25.98
C ILE A 91 5.85 -3.82 26.39
N VAL A 92 5.21 -4.62 25.53
CA VAL A 92 4.99 -6.05 25.81
C VAL A 92 6.33 -6.80 25.88
N TYR A 93 7.31 -6.44 25.04
CA TYR A 93 8.64 -7.06 25.07
C TYR A 93 9.46 -6.68 26.32
N ILE A 94 9.31 -5.46 26.84
CA ILE A 94 10.01 -4.99 28.06
C ILE A 94 9.35 -5.55 29.33
N GLY A 95 8.04 -5.79 29.33
CA GLY A 95 7.34 -6.40 30.48
C GLY A 95 7.46 -7.93 30.59
N ALA A 96 8.13 -8.58 29.63
CA ALA A 96 8.35 -10.03 29.59
C ALA A 96 9.80 -10.44 29.93
N MET A 97 10.61 -9.51 30.47
CA MET A 97 11.95 -9.77 31.03
C MET A 97 11.94 -9.61 32.55
#